data_AF-X1AF35-F1
#
_entry.id   AF-X1AF35-F1
#
_cell.length_a   1.000
_cell.length_b   1.000
_cell.length_c   1.000
_cell.angle_alpha   90.00
_cell.angle_beta   90.00
_cell.angle_gamma   90.00
#
_symmetry.space_group_name_H-M   'P 1'
#
loop_
_entity.id
_entity.type
_entity.pdbx_description
1 polymer ?
#
loop_
_entity_poly.entity_id
_entity_poly.type
_entity_poly.pdbx_seq_one_letter_code
_entity_poly.pdbx_strand_id
1 'polypeptide(L)'
;MQFTIIGISGDALEGTVFTFLQYFVPAGFLTTLEPYPVEQTAPTIIKEMAMASKIAGIGPMSAVAGAIAEAVGKDLLPFSPEIIVENGGDIFLKTSKKRLVGIYAGESSSTGKIALEIKPQETPLGICTSSGTVGHSLSLGCADAVVVLSPSTPLADATATTVGNTIKSIDDIPSGKCQLECLAEDLDSGDILTYEWEAEGGNISGSGSPVTWTAPEEPGIYNISVVVRDELDAETRTSLPIVVAAEQPAPVIQSLTVTTNIPAYIRQKSGGYEILQKSEHCTLECIAADPNDGELHYIWSTERGGISGNGAKVTWTLPPSSAEGFVITVMVADGRGGIASEDVTIKVRSCFCGG
;
A
#
# COMPACT_ATOMS: atom_id res chain seq x y z
N MET A 1 24.96 28.23 -1.87
CA MET A 1 23.60 27.68 -1.81
C MET A 1 23.37 27.26 -0.37
N GLN A 2 22.55 28.01 0.37
CA GLN A 2 22.07 27.58 1.68
C GLN A 2 21.10 26.43 1.45
N PHE A 3 21.33 25.31 2.13
CA PHE A 3 20.39 24.20 2.22
C PHE A 3 19.65 24.35 3.54
N THR A 4 18.33 24.18 3.50
CA THR A 4 17.51 24.13 4.71
C THR A 4 17.18 22.66 4.95
N ILE A 5 17.87 22.08 5.94
CA ILE A 5 17.52 20.77 6.49
C ILE A 5 16.72 21.06 7.75
N ILE A 6 15.50 20.57 7.82
CA ILE A 6 14.68 20.63 9.02
C ILE A 6 14.50 19.21 9.52
N GLY A 7 15.21 18.89 10.60
CA GLY A 7 14.90 17.72 11.42
C GLY A 7 13.78 18.07 12.37
N ILE A 8 12.66 17.37 12.25
CA ILE A 8 11.55 17.44 13.18
C ILE A 8 11.83 16.45 14.31
N SER A 9 12.14 16.95 15.50
CA SER A 9 12.22 16.09 16.69
C SER A 9 10.81 15.70 17.15
N GLY A 10 10.54 14.40 17.33
CA GLY A 10 9.24 13.84 17.72
C GLY A 10 8.57 14.57 18.89
N ASP A 11 9.32 14.90 19.93
CA ASP A 11 8.80 15.53 21.16
C ASP A 11 8.14 16.91 20.94
N ALA A 12 8.60 17.70 19.96
CA ALA A 12 8.13 19.07 19.74
C ALA A 12 6.85 19.14 18.89
N LEU A 13 6.70 18.18 17.96
CA LEU A 13 5.56 18.13 17.03
C LEU A 13 4.46 17.18 17.51
N GLU A 14 4.77 16.11 18.24
CA GLU A 14 3.74 15.29 18.88
C GLU A 14 2.84 16.13 19.79
N GLY A 15 3.39 16.95 20.70
CA GLY A 15 2.56 17.74 21.62
C GLY A 15 1.65 18.75 20.94
N THR A 16 2.15 19.48 19.93
CA THR A 16 1.39 20.57 19.29
C THR A 16 0.44 20.04 18.22
N VAL A 17 0.86 19.05 17.43
CA VAL A 17 0.01 18.43 16.40
C VAL A 17 -0.99 17.48 17.02
N PHE A 18 -0.66 16.65 18.03
CA PHE A 18 -1.69 15.87 18.71
C PHE A 18 -2.75 16.76 19.35
N THR A 19 -2.36 17.88 19.96
CA THR A 19 -3.33 18.83 20.51
C THR A 19 -4.18 19.41 19.37
N PHE A 20 -3.59 19.84 18.27
CA PHE A 20 -4.32 20.32 17.10
C PHE A 20 -5.28 19.26 16.53
N LEU A 21 -4.81 18.03 16.31
CA LEU A 21 -5.62 16.91 15.84
C LEU A 21 -6.77 16.63 16.81
N GLN A 22 -6.53 16.55 18.12
CA GLN A 22 -7.59 16.34 19.13
C GLN A 22 -8.70 17.42 19.11
N TYR A 23 -8.38 18.65 18.71
CA TYR A 23 -9.37 19.72 18.58
C TYR A 23 -10.17 19.67 17.26
N PHE A 24 -9.57 19.15 16.18
CA PHE A 24 -10.13 19.23 14.83
C PHE A 24 -10.67 17.91 14.29
N VAL A 25 -10.38 16.76 14.92
CA VAL A 25 -10.89 15.46 14.49
C VAL A 25 -11.59 14.68 15.62
N PRO A 26 -12.64 13.90 15.30
CA PRO A 26 -13.27 13.01 16.28
C PRO A 26 -12.27 12.02 16.87
N ALA A 27 -12.47 11.60 18.12
CA ALA A 27 -11.61 10.63 18.80
C ALA A 27 -11.38 9.35 17.97
N GLY A 28 -12.39 8.91 17.20
CA GLY A 28 -12.29 7.76 16.32
C GLY A 28 -11.22 7.88 15.23
N PHE A 29 -10.93 9.09 14.74
CA PHE A 29 -9.87 9.32 13.75
C PHE A 29 -8.48 9.00 14.30
N LEU A 30 -8.25 9.27 15.58
CA LEU A 30 -6.94 9.10 16.23
C LEU A 30 -6.64 7.63 16.57
N THR A 31 -7.66 6.81 16.74
CA THR A 31 -7.51 5.45 17.29
C THR A 31 -7.87 4.35 16.31
N THR A 32 -8.54 4.67 15.21
CA THR A 32 -8.93 3.68 14.21
C THR A 32 -7.70 3.13 13.47
N LEU A 33 -7.71 1.82 13.25
CA LEU A 33 -6.76 1.14 12.37
C LEU A 33 -7.33 0.96 10.94
N GLU A 34 -8.58 1.37 10.72
CA GLU A 34 -9.28 1.34 9.44
C GLU A 34 -9.47 2.76 8.87
N PRO A 35 -9.65 2.91 7.55
CA PRO A 35 -9.93 4.20 6.92
C PRO A 35 -11.10 4.94 7.58
N TYR A 36 -10.92 6.25 7.79
CA TYR A 36 -11.91 7.09 8.47
C TYR A 36 -12.42 8.20 7.54
N PRO A 37 -13.73 8.32 7.29
CA PRO A 37 -14.27 9.42 6.49
C PRO A 37 -14.19 10.72 7.27
N VAL A 38 -13.81 11.80 6.58
CA VAL A 38 -13.71 13.15 7.18
C VAL A 38 -14.62 14.13 6.47
N GLU A 39 -15.08 15.15 7.20
CA GLU A 39 -15.91 16.21 6.64
C GLU A 39 -15.14 17.06 5.62
N GLN A 40 -15.85 17.64 4.66
CA GLN A 40 -15.24 18.46 3.61
C GLN A 40 -14.59 19.75 4.14
N THR A 41 -15.11 20.25 5.27
CA THR A 41 -14.63 21.40 6.04
C THR A 41 -13.38 21.10 6.87
N ALA A 42 -12.96 19.83 6.97
CA ALA A 42 -11.77 19.46 7.72
C ALA A 42 -10.52 20.17 7.17
N PRO A 43 -9.52 20.47 8.03
CA PRO A 43 -8.24 21.02 7.60
C PRO A 43 -7.59 20.19 6.49
N THR A 44 -6.82 20.83 5.61
CA THR A 44 -6.20 20.17 4.46
C THR A 44 -5.38 18.94 4.87
N ILE A 45 -4.53 19.06 5.89
CA ILE A 45 -3.71 17.96 6.39
C ILE A 45 -4.54 16.73 6.81
N ILE A 46 -5.71 16.94 7.42
CA ILE A 46 -6.63 15.87 7.82
C ILE A 46 -7.21 15.16 6.60
N LYS A 47 -7.57 15.92 5.56
CA LYS A 47 -8.11 15.37 4.31
C LYS A 47 -7.07 14.58 3.53
N GLU A 48 -5.83 15.06 3.51
CA GLU A 48 -4.70 14.35 2.89
C GLU A 48 -4.43 13.02 3.62
N MET A 49 -4.37 13.04 4.96
CA MET A 49 -4.22 11.82 5.77
C MET A 49 -5.36 10.82 5.53
N ALA A 50 -6.61 11.28 5.55
CA ALA A 50 -7.77 10.41 5.31
C ALA A 50 -7.80 9.83 3.89
N MET A 51 -7.37 10.61 2.89
CA MET A 51 -7.27 10.13 1.50
C MET A 51 -6.17 9.08 1.37
N ALA A 52 -4.97 9.37 1.88
CA ALA A 52 -3.85 8.45 1.88
C ALA A 52 -4.20 7.13 2.57
N SER A 53 -4.82 7.21 3.74
CA SER A 53 -5.21 6.05 4.53
C SER A 53 -6.32 5.24 3.85
N LYS A 54 -7.27 5.89 3.17
CA LYS A 54 -8.28 5.22 2.35
C LYS A 54 -7.67 4.46 1.18
N ILE A 55 -6.66 5.02 0.52
CA ILE A 55 -5.96 4.36 -0.60
C ILE A 55 -5.14 3.18 -0.07
N ALA A 56 -4.43 3.36 1.04
CA ALA A 56 -3.59 2.33 1.65
C ALA A 56 -4.39 1.27 2.44
N GLY A 57 -5.67 1.52 2.76
CA GLY A 57 -6.50 0.59 3.53
C GLY A 57 -6.18 0.55 5.03
N ILE A 58 -5.63 1.62 5.60
CA ILE A 58 -5.19 1.71 7.00
C ILE A 58 -5.79 2.94 7.71
N GLY A 59 -5.60 3.00 9.03
CA GLY A 59 -5.97 4.14 9.87
C GLY A 59 -5.26 5.44 9.47
N PRO A 60 -5.92 6.61 9.54
CA PRO A 60 -5.33 7.90 9.13
C PRO A 60 -4.06 8.29 9.87
N MET A 61 -3.90 7.83 11.11
CA MET A 61 -2.70 8.13 11.90
C MET A 61 -1.43 7.47 11.36
N SER A 62 -1.54 6.43 10.52
CA SER A 62 -0.40 5.85 9.81
C SER A 62 0.14 6.72 8.66
N ALA A 63 -0.45 7.89 8.42
CA ALA A 63 0.01 8.86 7.41
C ALA A 63 0.55 10.16 8.06
N VAL A 64 0.57 10.25 9.39
CA VAL A 64 0.72 11.51 10.11
C VAL A 64 2.12 12.12 9.93
N ALA A 65 3.16 11.29 9.95
CA ALA A 65 4.53 11.76 9.93
C ALA A 65 4.87 12.31 8.54
N GLY A 66 4.49 11.57 7.49
CA GLY A 66 4.59 12.00 6.10
C GLY A 66 3.74 13.22 5.78
N ALA A 67 2.51 13.30 6.33
CA ALA A 67 1.65 14.48 6.15
C ALA A 67 2.29 15.76 6.72
N ILE A 68 2.88 15.68 7.91
CA ILE A 68 3.57 16.81 8.55
C ILE A 68 4.81 17.20 7.74
N ALA A 69 5.64 16.24 7.34
CA ALA A 69 6.84 16.51 6.57
C ALA A 69 6.52 17.23 5.25
N GLU A 70 5.48 16.78 4.55
CA GLU A 70 5.01 17.43 3.33
C GLU A 70 4.42 18.82 3.57
N ALA A 71 3.60 19.00 4.60
CA ALA A 71 3.00 20.30 4.92
C ALA A 71 4.08 21.35 5.22
N VAL A 72 5.04 21.02 6.10
CA VAL A 72 6.18 21.88 6.41
C VAL A 72 7.03 22.15 5.17
N GLY A 73 7.30 21.11 4.37
CA GLY A 73 8.07 21.24 3.14
C GLY A 73 7.42 22.18 2.12
N LYS A 74 6.11 22.04 1.91
CA LYS A 74 5.31 22.90 1.02
C LYS A 74 5.29 24.36 1.49
N ASP A 75 5.13 24.60 2.79
CA ASP A 75 5.15 25.95 3.36
C ASP A 75 6.50 26.65 3.20
N LEU A 76 7.59 25.88 3.07
CA LEU A 76 8.95 26.40 2.91
C LEU A 76 9.37 26.61 1.46
N LEU A 77 8.68 26.00 0.48
CA LEU A 77 8.99 26.14 -0.96
C LEU A 77 9.11 27.60 -1.45
N PRO A 78 8.30 28.57 -0.95
CA PRO A 78 8.47 29.97 -1.34
C PRO A 78 9.80 30.59 -0.86
N PHE A 79 10.45 30.02 0.15
CA PHE A 79 11.64 30.57 0.79
C PHE A 79 12.94 29.86 0.38
N SER A 80 12.87 28.59 -0.04
CA SER A 80 14.03 27.82 -0.49
C SER A 80 13.71 26.88 -1.65
N PRO A 81 14.53 26.85 -2.71
CA PRO A 81 14.41 25.84 -3.78
C PRO A 81 15.03 24.48 -3.40
N GLU A 82 15.75 24.41 -2.27
CA GLU A 82 16.38 23.19 -1.71
C GLU A 82 15.79 22.92 -0.33
N ILE A 83 14.97 21.88 -0.21
CA ILE A 83 14.24 21.55 1.02
C ILE A 83 14.37 20.05 1.29
N ILE A 84 14.78 19.73 2.51
CA ILE A 84 14.70 18.38 3.07
C ILE A 84 14.00 18.53 4.42
N VAL A 85 12.80 17.98 4.53
CA VAL A 85 12.09 17.87 5.81
C VAL A 85 12.06 16.41 6.18
N GLU A 86 12.67 16.09 7.32
CA GLU A 86 12.71 14.74 7.88
C GLU A 86 11.87 14.74 9.17
N ASN A 87 10.95 13.79 9.25
CA ASN A 87 10.13 13.53 10.43
C ASN A 87 10.23 12.04 10.79
N GLY A 88 11.35 11.64 11.39
CA GLY A 88 11.65 10.24 11.64
C GLY A 88 12.02 9.50 10.35
N GLY A 89 11.28 8.43 10.00
CA GLY A 89 11.50 7.65 8.78
C GLY A 89 10.96 8.31 7.49
N ASP A 90 10.29 9.46 7.62
CA ASP A 90 9.49 10.08 6.56
C ASP A 90 10.09 11.40 6.10
N ILE A 91 10.36 11.49 4.81
CA ILE A 91 11.07 12.60 4.20
C ILE A 91 10.22 13.25 3.10
N PHE A 92 10.09 14.57 3.15
CA PHE A 92 9.73 15.39 1.99
C PHE A 92 10.98 16.03 1.40
N LEU A 93 11.22 15.80 0.11
CA LEU A 93 12.43 16.23 -0.59
C LEU A 93 12.09 17.10 -1.80
N LYS A 94 12.68 18.30 -1.85
CA LYS A 94 12.80 19.12 -3.06
C LYS A 94 14.26 19.50 -3.28
N THR A 95 14.81 19.13 -4.45
CA THR A 95 16.21 19.37 -4.78
C THR A 95 16.39 19.74 -6.26
N SER A 96 17.43 20.51 -6.55
CA SER A 96 17.95 20.87 -7.87
C SER A 96 19.20 20.06 -8.25
N LYS A 97 19.72 19.25 -7.33
CA LYS A 97 20.87 18.36 -7.55
C LYS A 97 20.54 16.92 -7.17
N LYS A 98 21.26 15.97 -7.77
CA LYS A 98 21.21 14.56 -7.37
C LYS A 98 21.50 14.43 -5.86
N ARG A 99 20.71 13.61 -5.17
CA ARG A 99 20.87 13.31 -3.74
C ARG A 99 20.91 11.81 -3.53
N LEU A 100 21.66 11.38 -2.52
CA LEU A 100 21.63 10.01 -2.01
C LEU A 100 20.88 10.05 -0.68
N VAL A 101 19.82 9.27 -0.56
CA VAL A 101 19.00 9.15 0.65
C VAL A 101 19.31 7.81 1.27
N GLY A 102 20.08 7.81 2.37
CA GLY A 102 20.46 6.59 3.05
C GLY A 102 19.25 5.89 3.67
N ILE A 103 19.21 4.56 3.58
CA ILE A 103 18.19 3.73 4.23
C ILE A 103 18.77 3.27 5.58
N TYR A 104 17.99 3.52 6.65
CA TYR A 104 18.30 3.06 8.00
C TYR A 104 17.34 1.92 8.38
N ALA A 105 17.88 0.71 8.53
CA ALA A 105 17.12 -0.52 8.82
C ALA A 105 17.45 -1.07 10.22
N GLY A 106 17.77 -0.19 11.17
CA GLY A 106 18.09 -0.57 12.54
C GLY A 106 19.35 -1.40 12.70
N GLU A 107 19.24 -2.49 13.47
CA GLU A 107 20.33 -3.45 13.74
C GLU A 107 20.65 -4.37 12.53
N SER A 108 19.92 -4.23 11.42
CA SER A 108 20.21 -4.95 10.19
C SER A 108 21.62 -4.61 9.70
N SER A 109 22.33 -5.62 9.18
CA SER A 109 23.69 -5.47 8.66
C SER A 109 23.80 -4.56 7.42
N SER A 110 22.64 -4.16 6.87
CA SER A 110 22.45 -3.29 5.71
C SER A 110 22.33 -1.79 6.07
N THR A 111 22.17 -1.45 7.35
CA THR A 111 22.06 -0.05 7.80
C THR A 111 23.29 0.76 7.42
N GLY A 112 23.08 1.93 6.80
CA GLY A 112 24.15 2.83 6.39
C GLY A 112 24.95 2.37 5.15
N LYS A 113 24.57 1.25 4.54
CA LYS A 113 25.21 0.72 3.33
C LYS A 113 24.40 0.97 2.06
N ILE A 114 23.07 1.08 2.18
CA ILE A 114 22.16 1.26 1.05
C ILE A 114 21.66 2.70 1.01
N ALA A 115 21.65 3.30 -0.19
CA ALA A 115 21.08 4.62 -0.41
C ALA A 115 20.29 4.68 -1.71
N LEU A 116 19.17 5.40 -1.70
CA LEU A 116 18.39 5.70 -2.88
C LEU A 116 18.96 6.93 -3.58
N GLU A 117 19.30 6.79 -4.85
CA GLU A 117 19.65 7.92 -5.70
C GLU A 117 18.39 8.63 -6.21
N ILE A 118 18.23 9.90 -5.82
CA ILE A 118 17.11 10.74 -6.24
C ILE A 118 17.60 11.87 -7.15
N LYS A 119 17.04 11.95 -8.35
CA LYS A 119 17.32 13.00 -9.33
C LYS A 119 16.40 14.20 -9.13
N PRO A 120 16.85 15.42 -9.49
CA PRO A 120 16.04 16.63 -9.33
C PRO A 120 14.64 16.58 -9.94
N GLN A 121 14.52 15.90 -11.10
CA GLN A 121 13.30 15.79 -11.89
C GLN A 121 12.22 14.94 -11.21
N GLU A 122 12.61 14.11 -10.24
CA GLU A 122 11.71 13.26 -9.48
C GLU A 122 11.06 14.02 -8.30
N THR A 123 11.50 15.26 -8.03
CA THR A 123 11.08 16.04 -6.87
C THR A 123 10.13 17.20 -7.22
N PRO A 124 9.15 17.55 -6.36
CA PRO A 124 8.99 17.14 -4.96
C PRO A 124 8.61 15.68 -4.79
N LEU A 125 9.19 15.02 -3.78
CA LEU A 125 9.06 13.59 -3.56
C LEU A 125 8.96 13.29 -2.06
N GLY A 126 8.00 12.44 -1.69
CA GLY A 126 7.94 11.77 -0.41
C GLY A 126 8.72 10.46 -0.44
N ILE A 127 9.55 10.23 0.58
CA ILE A 127 10.32 8.99 0.78
C ILE A 127 10.07 8.56 2.22
N CYS A 128 9.32 7.48 2.40
CA CYS A 128 8.82 7.07 3.71
C CYS A 128 9.27 5.65 4.02
N THR A 129 9.68 5.41 5.25
CA THR A 129 10.22 4.12 5.69
C THR A 129 9.43 3.58 6.87
N SER A 130 8.89 2.38 6.72
CA SER A 130 8.38 1.58 7.84
C SER A 130 9.39 0.50 8.21
N SER A 131 9.48 0.17 9.49
CA SER A 131 10.32 -0.93 9.99
C SER A 131 9.60 -1.63 11.13
N GLY A 132 9.67 -2.96 11.15
CA GLY A 132 9.20 -3.78 12.28
C GLY A 132 10.15 -3.75 13.48
N THR A 133 11.40 -3.30 13.29
CA THR A 133 12.47 -3.36 14.30
C THR A 133 12.87 -1.99 14.85
N VAL A 134 12.58 -0.88 14.14
CA VAL A 134 12.94 0.48 14.57
C VAL A 134 11.84 1.50 14.27
N GLY A 135 11.43 2.25 15.30
CA GLY A 135 10.51 3.38 15.20
C GLY A 135 9.51 3.43 16.35
N HIS A 136 8.82 4.57 16.51
CA HIS A 136 7.72 4.74 17.46
C HIS A 136 6.34 4.35 16.87
N SER A 137 6.28 4.14 15.56
CA SER A 137 5.06 3.75 14.84
C SER A 137 4.75 2.26 15.07
N LEU A 138 3.48 1.95 15.30
CA LEU A 138 3.01 0.57 15.48
C LEU A 138 3.10 -0.20 14.15
N SER A 139 4.21 -0.89 13.93
CA SER A 139 4.38 -1.85 12.84
C SER A 139 4.15 -3.27 13.38
N LEU A 140 3.29 -4.03 12.71
CA LEU A 140 2.86 -5.39 13.09
C LEU A 140 3.62 -6.49 12.34
N GLY A 141 4.53 -6.12 11.42
CA GLY A 141 5.32 -7.06 10.62
C GLY A 141 6.79 -7.17 11.05
N CYS A 142 7.58 -7.95 10.29
CA CYS A 142 8.97 -8.29 10.59
C CYS A 142 9.99 -7.76 9.57
N ALA A 143 9.57 -6.91 8.62
CA ALA A 143 10.49 -6.35 7.63
C ALA A 143 11.54 -5.41 8.28
N ASP A 144 12.81 -5.60 7.91
CA ASP A 144 13.92 -4.74 8.34
C ASP A 144 13.69 -3.27 7.96
N ALA A 145 13.30 -3.04 6.70
CA ALA A 145 12.82 -1.75 6.21
C ALA A 145 11.93 -1.94 4.98
N VAL A 146 10.84 -1.16 4.91
CA VAL A 146 10.00 -0.98 3.72
C VAL A 146 10.06 0.50 3.35
N VAL A 147 10.62 0.80 2.18
CA VAL A 147 10.75 2.19 1.70
C VAL A 147 9.82 2.42 0.53
N VAL A 148 8.95 3.42 0.63
CA VAL A 148 7.98 3.81 -0.40
C VAL A 148 8.26 5.23 -0.87
N LEU A 149 8.25 5.42 -2.20
CA LEU A 149 8.44 6.72 -2.84
C LEU A 149 7.13 7.15 -3.51
N SER A 150 6.70 8.39 -3.28
CA SER A 150 5.47 8.92 -3.88
C SER A 150 5.52 10.45 -3.97
N PRO A 151 4.92 11.08 -5.00
CA PRO A 151 4.70 12.54 -5.00
C PRO A 151 3.84 13.05 -3.83
N SER A 152 3.12 12.15 -3.16
CA SER A 152 2.39 12.40 -1.92
C SER A 152 3.09 11.68 -0.77
N THR A 153 3.78 12.42 0.10
CA THR A 153 4.43 11.88 1.30
C THR A 153 3.47 11.19 2.26
N PRO A 154 2.25 11.69 2.58
CA PRO A 154 1.32 10.95 3.44
C PRO A 154 0.87 9.61 2.84
N LEU A 155 0.77 9.51 1.50
CA LEU A 155 0.50 8.24 0.84
C LEU A 155 1.69 7.28 0.95
N ALA A 156 2.92 7.78 0.78
CA ALA A 156 4.12 6.96 0.96
C ALA A 156 4.19 6.39 2.39
N ASP A 157 3.95 7.21 3.42
CA ASP A 157 3.94 6.82 4.84
C ASP A 157 2.91 5.73 5.13
N ALA A 158 1.65 5.97 4.76
CA ALA A 158 0.57 5.00 4.96
C ALA A 158 0.82 3.68 4.22
N THR A 159 1.36 3.75 3.00
CA THR A 159 1.66 2.56 2.19
C THR A 159 2.86 1.79 2.77
N ALA A 160 3.92 2.48 3.21
CA ALA A 160 5.05 1.86 3.86
C ALA A 160 4.62 1.12 5.14
N THR A 161 3.76 1.73 5.95
CA THR A 161 3.16 1.09 7.13
C THR A 161 2.32 -0.12 6.75
N THR A 162 1.47 -0.01 5.73
CA THR A 162 0.60 -1.11 5.28
C THR A 162 1.42 -2.30 4.78
N VAL A 163 2.36 -2.07 3.88
CA VAL A 163 3.25 -3.11 3.34
C VAL A 163 4.11 -3.70 4.46
N GLY A 164 4.63 -2.87 5.37
CA GLY A 164 5.35 -3.31 6.55
C GLY A 164 4.52 -4.27 7.42
N ASN A 165 3.24 -3.97 7.63
CA ASN A 165 2.31 -4.82 8.40
C ASN A 165 1.95 -6.13 7.67
N THR A 166 1.97 -6.14 6.34
CA THR A 166 1.73 -7.34 5.54
C THR A 166 2.88 -8.32 5.63
N ILE A 167 4.13 -7.84 5.75
CA ILE A 167 5.32 -8.69 5.79
C ILE A 167 5.52 -9.28 7.19
N LYS A 168 5.09 -10.52 7.42
CA LYS A 168 5.21 -11.27 8.68
C LYS A 168 6.23 -12.42 8.59
N SER A 169 6.52 -12.88 7.39
CA SER A 169 7.67 -13.70 7.07
C SER A 169 8.27 -13.27 5.73
N ILE A 170 9.41 -13.89 5.39
CA ILE A 170 10.04 -13.74 4.08
C ILE A 170 9.13 -14.22 2.93
N ASP A 171 8.12 -15.04 3.21
CA ASP A 171 7.15 -15.52 2.22
C ASP A 171 6.16 -14.41 1.78
N ASP A 172 6.04 -13.33 2.54
CA ASP A 172 5.10 -12.25 2.25
C ASP A 172 5.67 -11.19 1.29
N ILE A 173 6.94 -11.31 0.89
CA ILE A 173 7.57 -10.43 -0.09
C ILE A 173 7.23 -10.96 -1.49
N PRO A 174 6.48 -10.22 -2.33
CA PRO A 174 6.08 -10.69 -3.65
C PRO A 174 7.29 -11.16 -4.46
N SER A 175 7.32 -12.45 -4.78
CA SER A 175 8.32 -13.07 -5.63
C SER A 175 7.98 -12.80 -7.10
N GLY A 176 9.00 -12.62 -7.92
CA GLY A 176 8.86 -12.37 -9.35
C GLY A 176 10.17 -11.90 -9.93
N LYS A 177 10.55 -10.65 -9.65
CA LYS A 177 11.89 -10.12 -9.95
C LYS A 177 12.35 -9.20 -8.83
N CYS A 178 13.60 -9.34 -8.41
CA CYS A 178 14.24 -8.40 -7.49
C CYS A 178 15.60 -7.97 -8.05
N GLN A 179 16.02 -6.75 -7.70
CA GLN A 179 17.40 -6.33 -7.94
C GLN A 179 18.29 -6.78 -6.78
N LEU A 180 19.43 -7.35 -7.13
CA LEU A 180 20.48 -7.74 -6.21
C LEU A 180 21.65 -6.80 -6.40
N GLU A 181 22.08 -6.20 -5.31
CA GLU A 181 23.24 -5.33 -5.28
C GLU A 181 24.25 -5.91 -4.30
N CYS A 182 25.48 -6.09 -4.78
CA CYS A 182 26.63 -6.40 -3.97
C CYS A 182 27.52 -5.17 -3.87
N LEU A 183 27.68 -4.64 -2.66
CA LEU A 183 28.63 -3.56 -2.36
C LEU A 183 29.93 -4.20 -1.86
N ALA A 184 31.00 -3.97 -2.61
CA ALA A 184 32.34 -4.44 -2.29
C ALA A 184 33.31 -3.26 -2.36
N GLU A 185 34.26 -3.21 -1.43
CA GLU A 185 35.28 -2.17 -1.35
C GLU A 185 36.65 -2.83 -1.45
N ASP A 186 37.50 -2.28 -2.32
CA ASP A 186 38.92 -2.61 -2.38
C ASP A 186 39.74 -1.53 -1.67
N LEU A 187 40.84 -1.91 -1.03
CA LEU A 187 41.75 -0.95 -0.39
C LEU A 187 42.47 -0.08 -1.44
N ASP A 188 42.63 -0.60 -2.66
CA ASP A 188 43.18 0.09 -3.81
C ASP A 188 42.04 0.69 -4.64
N SER A 189 41.72 1.96 -4.37
CA SER A 189 40.60 2.74 -4.95
C SER A 189 40.58 2.92 -6.48
N GLY A 190 41.45 2.23 -7.23
CA GLY A 190 41.56 2.27 -8.68
C GLY A 190 41.22 0.94 -9.39
N ASP A 191 41.06 -0.15 -8.64
CA ASP A 191 40.89 -1.48 -9.23
C ASP A 191 39.46 -1.73 -9.68
N ILE A 192 39.32 -2.37 -10.85
CA ILE A 192 38.02 -2.73 -11.40
C ILE A 192 37.59 -4.05 -10.78
N LEU A 193 36.61 -4.00 -9.88
CA LEU A 193 36.00 -5.20 -9.31
C LEU A 193 35.13 -5.92 -10.35
N THR A 194 35.30 -7.23 -10.42
CA THR A 194 34.49 -8.12 -11.26
C THR A 194 33.55 -8.95 -10.39
N TYR A 195 32.32 -9.15 -10.87
CA TYR A 195 31.26 -9.82 -10.13
C TYR A 195 30.77 -11.03 -10.92
N GLU A 196 30.83 -12.20 -10.29
CA GLU A 196 30.32 -13.45 -10.82
C GLU A 196 29.19 -13.94 -9.92
N TRP A 197 27.97 -13.97 -10.45
CA TRP A 197 26.78 -14.34 -9.70
C TRP A 197 26.32 -15.75 -10.03
N GLU A 198 25.85 -16.48 -9.01
CA GLU A 198 25.29 -17.82 -9.12
C GLU A 198 24.02 -17.91 -8.27
N ALA A 199 23.01 -18.62 -8.75
CA ALA A 199 21.78 -18.87 -7.99
C ALA A 199 21.44 -20.36 -8.02
N GLU A 200 21.03 -20.91 -6.88
CA GLU A 200 20.56 -22.30 -6.77
C GLU A 200 19.27 -22.55 -7.58
N GLY A 201 18.54 -21.48 -7.95
CA GLY A 201 17.37 -21.52 -8.83
C GLY A 201 16.96 -20.12 -9.30
N GLY A 202 16.06 -20.08 -10.28
CA GLY A 202 15.68 -18.84 -10.97
C GLY A 202 16.70 -18.43 -12.05
N ASN A 203 16.61 -17.19 -12.52
CA ASN A 203 17.50 -16.67 -13.56
C ASN A 203 18.05 -15.28 -13.21
N ILE A 204 19.38 -15.14 -13.26
CA ILE A 204 20.06 -13.85 -13.12
C ILE A 204 20.23 -13.22 -14.50
N SER A 205 19.96 -11.93 -14.59
CA SER A 205 20.14 -11.12 -15.79
C SER A 205 20.90 -9.84 -15.46
N GLY A 206 21.85 -9.48 -16.33
CA GLY A 206 22.80 -8.40 -16.10
C GLY A 206 24.21 -8.91 -15.76
N SER A 207 25.11 -7.97 -15.50
CA SER A 207 26.51 -8.22 -15.14
C SER A 207 26.99 -7.11 -14.19
N GLY A 208 27.92 -7.41 -13.29
CA GLY A 208 28.38 -6.44 -12.30
C GLY A 208 27.43 -6.34 -11.10
N SER A 209 27.23 -5.15 -10.58
CA SER A 209 26.30 -4.84 -9.50
C SER A 209 25.60 -3.51 -9.83
N PRO A 210 24.26 -3.42 -9.85
CA PRO A 210 23.29 -4.47 -9.51
C PRO A 210 23.00 -5.44 -10.67
N VAL A 211 22.43 -6.60 -10.33
CA VAL A 211 21.83 -7.57 -11.28
C VAL A 211 20.35 -7.76 -10.97
N THR A 212 19.58 -8.29 -11.93
CA THR A 212 18.17 -8.65 -11.69
C THR A 212 18.03 -10.15 -11.61
N TRP A 213 17.53 -10.66 -10.49
CA TRP A 213 17.15 -12.06 -10.34
C TRP A 213 15.64 -12.21 -10.54
N THR A 214 15.27 -13.22 -11.32
CA THR A 214 13.89 -13.64 -11.53
C THR A 214 13.67 -14.94 -10.77
N ALA A 215 12.68 -14.96 -9.89
CA ALA A 215 12.36 -16.13 -9.08
C ALA A 215 11.92 -17.32 -9.97
N PRO A 216 12.27 -18.57 -9.60
CA PRO A 216 11.68 -19.77 -10.21
C PRO A 216 10.18 -19.90 -9.87
N GLU A 217 9.47 -20.74 -10.61
CA GLU A 217 8.04 -21.02 -10.36
C GLU A 217 7.81 -21.86 -9.09
N GLU A 218 8.80 -22.69 -8.72
CA GLU A 218 8.71 -23.55 -7.55
C GLU A 218 8.96 -22.75 -6.26
N PRO A 219 8.09 -22.88 -5.24
CA PRO A 219 8.31 -22.27 -3.94
C PRO A 219 9.52 -22.91 -3.23
N GLY A 220 10.27 -22.11 -2.48
CA GLY A 220 11.43 -22.60 -1.75
C GLY A 220 12.41 -21.51 -1.35
N ILE A 221 13.47 -21.93 -0.66
CA ILE A 221 14.59 -21.05 -0.31
C ILE A 221 15.67 -21.26 -1.38
N TYR A 222 16.10 -20.17 -2.01
CA TYR A 222 17.13 -20.18 -3.04
C TYR A 222 18.30 -19.31 -2.58
N ASN A 223 19.48 -19.90 -2.41
CA ASN A 223 20.66 -19.11 -2.14
C ASN A 223 21.18 -18.48 -3.43
N ILE A 224 21.46 -17.18 -3.35
CA ILE A 224 22.16 -16.46 -4.40
C ILE A 224 23.53 -16.07 -3.87
N SER A 225 24.56 -16.54 -4.56
CA SER A 225 25.95 -16.26 -4.25
C SER A 225 26.53 -15.26 -5.24
N VAL A 226 27.48 -14.47 -4.77
CA VAL A 226 28.32 -13.63 -5.61
C VAL A 226 29.76 -13.80 -5.20
N VAL A 227 30.62 -13.97 -6.19
CA VAL A 227 32.07 -13.92 -6.06
C VAL A 227 32.52 -12.57 -6.62
N VAL A 228 33.25 -11.81 -5.81
CA VAL A 228 33.86 -10.54 -6.20
C VAL A 228 35.36 -10.75 -6.30
N ARG A 229 35.97 -10.36 -7.42
CA ARG A 229 37.42 -10.46 -7.66
C ARG A 229 38.01 -9.09 -8.01
N ASP A 230 39.20 -8.82 -7.52
CA ASP A 230 40.05 -7.71 -7.95
C ASP A 230 40.87 -8.07 -9.22
N GLU A 231 41.73 -7.17 -9.69
CA GLU A 231 42.61 -7.42 -10.84
C GLU A 231 43.82 -8.33 -10.50
N LEU A 232 44.02 -8.64 -9.22
CA LEU A 232 45.09 -9.49 -8.70
C LEU A 232 44.60 -10.90 -8.33
N ASP A 233 43.39 -11.27 -8.76
CA ASP A 233 42.70 -12.53 -8.48
C ASP A 233 42.40 -12.78 -6.99
N ALA A 234 42.45 -11.76 -6.13
CA ALA A 234 41.92 -11.88 -4.77
C ALA A 234 40.39 -12.01 -4.85
N GLU A 235 39.85 -13.07 -4.25
CA GLU A 235 38.41 -13.36 -4.29
C GLU A 235 37.77 -13.28 -2.90
N THR A 236 36.55 -12.77 -2.86
CA THR A 236 35.64 -12.94 -1.73
C THR A 236 34.29 -13.45 -2.20
N ARG A 237 33.60 -14.20 -1.34
CA ARG A 237 32.30 -14.80 -1.64
C ARG A 237 31.31 -14.49 -0.53
N THR A 238 30.10 -14.14 -0.93
CA THR A 238 28.96 -14.01 -0.02
C THR A 238 27.72 -14.69 -0.60
N SER A 239 26.72 -14.95 0.24
CA SER A 239 25.46 -15.59 -0.15
C SER A 239 24.27 -14.94 0.55
N LEU A 240 23.17 -14.74 -0.18
CA LEU A 240 21.90 -14.23 0.31
C LEU A 240 20.81 -15.29 0.08
N PRO A 241 20.17 -15.84 1.13
CA PRO A 241 19.00 -16.68 0.95
C PRO A 241 17.79 -15.82 0.57
N ILE A 242 17.13 -16.16 -0.54
CA ILE A 242 15.87 -15.54 -0.96
C ILE A 242 14.78 -16.59 -0.92
N VAL A 243 13.65 -16.28 -0.29
CA VAL A 243 12.50 -17.18 -0.25
C VAL A 243 11.52 -16.80 -1.35
N VAL A 244 11.13 -17.82 -2.11
CA VAL A 244 10.09 -17.76 -3.12
C VAL A 244 8.86 -18.37 -2.50
N ALA A 245 7.88 -17.53 -2.21
CA ALA A 245 6.60 -17.99 -1.75
C ALA A 245 5.78 -18.57 -2.90
N ALA A 246 4.91 -19.51 -2.58
CA ALA A 246 3.88 -19.97 -3.50
C ALA A 246 2.89 -18.83 -3.76
N GLU A 247 2.54 -18.60 -5.03
CA GLU A 247 1.38 -17.78 -5.37
C GLU A 247 0.16 -18.33 -4.62
N GLN A 248 -0.40 -17.51 -3.73
CA GLN A 248 -1.60 -17.89 -3.01
C GLN A 248 -2.80 -17.69 -3.94
N PRO A 249 -3.64 -18.72 -4.13
CA PRO A 249 -4.80 -18.59 -4.99
C PRO A 249 -5.81 -17.59 -4.40
N ALA A 250 -6.22 -16.62 -5.22
CA ALA A 250 -7.20 -15.61 -4.84
C ALA A 250 -8.54 -16.25 -4.42
N PRO A 251 -9.34 -15.56 -3.59
CA PRO A 251 -10.67 -16.03 -3.22
C PRO A 251 -11.55 -16.17 -4.46
N VAL A 252 -12.50 -17.11 -4.41
CA VAL A 252 -13.42 -17.38 -5.52
C VAL A 252 -14.84 -17.02 -5.10
N ILE A 253 -15.48 -16.11 -5.84
CA ILE A 253 -16.91 -15.83 -5.68
C ILE A 253 -17.70 -16.99 -6.32
N GLN A 254 -18.45 -17.70 -5.49
CA GLN A 254 -19.24 -18.86 -5.89
C GLN A 254 -20.64 -18.47 -6.35
N SER A 255 -21.21 -17.45 -5.71
CA SER A 255 -22.51 -16.91 -6.13
C SER A 255 -22.73 -15.50 -5.60
N LEU A 256 -23.40 -14.68 -6.41
CA LEU A 256 -23.93 -13.37 -6.04
C LEU A 256 -25.44 -13.36 -6.26
N THR A 257 -26.21 -13.19 -5.19
CA THR A 257 -27.67 -13.30 -5.22
C THR A 257 -28.36 -12.05 -4.72
N VAL A 258 -29.56 -11.81 -5.26
CA VAL A 258 -30.42 -10.68 -4.89
C VAL A 258 -31.77 -11.20 -4.45
N THR A 259 -32.23 -10.76 -3.29
CA THR A 259 -33.54 -11.14 -2.72
C THR A 259 -34.31 -9.91 -2.23
N THR A 260 -35.63 -10.03 -2.19
CA THR A 260 -36.52 -9.01 -1.64
C THR A 260 -37.43 -9.64 -0.60
N ASN A 261 -37.88 -8.86 0.39
CA ASN A 261 -38.81 -9.33 1.42
C ASN A 261 -40.12 -9.90 0.85
N ILE A 262 -40.51 -9.48 -0.36
CA ILE A 262 -41.68 -9.98 -1.08
C ILE A 262 -41.20 -10.65 -2.38
N PRO A 263 -41.15 -11.99 -2.46
CA PRO A 263 -40.63 -12.71 -3.63
C PRO A 263 -41.33 -12.37 -4.95
N ALA A 264 -42.59 -11.95 -4.89
CA ALA A 264 -43.35 -11.52 -6.08
C ALA A 264 -42.81 -10.24 -6.74
N TYR A 265 -41.94 -9.48 -6.06
CA TYR A 265 -41.42 -8.19 -6.55
C TYR A 265 -40.09 -8.30 -7.29
N ILE A 266 -39.47 -9.49 -7.32
CA ILE A 266 -38.20 -9.72 -7.99
C ILE A 266 -38.35 -10.77 -9.09
N ARG A 267 -37.68 -10.56 -10.22
CA ARG A 267 -37.56 -11.53 -11.31
C ARG A 267 -36.12 -11.59 -11.77
N GLN A 268 -35.52 -12.78 -11.72
CA GLN A 268 -34.23 -13.01 -12.35
C GLN A 268 -34.41 -13.11 -13.88
N LYS A 269 -33.50 -12.47 -14.63
CA LYS A 269 -33.47 -12.44 -16.09
C LYS A 269 -32.06 -12.76 -16.59
N SER A 270 -31.93 -13.04 -17.88
CA SER A 270 -30.62 -13.14 -18.53
C SER A 270 -29.89 -11.80 -18.39
N GLY A 271 -28.84 -11.77 -17.58
CA GLY A 271 -28.03 -10.57 -17.32
C GLY A 271 -28.41 -9.76 -16.07
N GLY A 272 -29.20 -10.31 -15.13
CA GLY A 272 -29.39 -9.70 -13.80
C GLY A 272 -30.78 -9.87 -13.21
N TYR A 273 -31.22 -8.89 -12.43
CA TYR A 273 -32.51 -8.88 -11.73
C TYR A 273 -33.39 -7.71 -12.15
N GLU A 274 -34.71 -7.91 -12.16
CA GLU A 274 -35.70 -6.85 -12.25
C GLU A 274 -36.48 -6.78 -10.94
N ILE A 275 -36.51 -5.60 -10.32
CA ILE A 275 -37.24 -5.37 -9.07
C ILE A 275 -38.33 -4.32 -9.30
N LEU A 276 -39.54 -4.58 -8.80
CA LEU A 276 -40.62 -3.61 -8.79
C LEU A 276 -40.35 -2.56 -7.71
N GLN A 277 -40.51 -1.28 -8.04
CA GLN A 277 -40.34 -0.14 -7.13
C GLN A 277 -41.37 -0.09 -5.97
N LYS A 278 -42.11 -1.18 -5.75
CA LYS A 278 -42.86 -1.45 -4.52
C LYS A 278 -41.97 -1.99 -3.39
N SER A 279 -40.76 -2.47 -3.72
CA SER A 279 -39.71 -2.78 -2.75
C SER A 279 -38.87 -1.53 -2.52
N GLU A 280 -38.74 -1.06 -1.29
CA GLU A 280 -37.88 0.10 -0.94
C GLU A 280 -36.39 -0.30 -0.91
N HIS A 281 -36.13 -1.57 -0.60
CA HIS A 281 -34.80 -2.15 -0.50
C HIS A 281 -34.78 -3.59 -0.99
N CYS A 282 -33.58 -4.09 -1.31
CA CYS A 282 -33.31 -5.50 -1.53
C CYS A 282 -32.05 -5.93 -0.77
N THR A 283 -31.91 -7.22 -0.57
CA THR A 283 -30.76 -7.84 0.08
C THR A 283 -29.83 -8.42 -0.98
N LEU A 284 -28.56 -8.09 -0.89
CA LEU A 284 -27.48 -8.63 -1.69
C LEU A 284 -26.69 -9.60 -0.83
N GLU A 285 -26.38 -10.78 -1.37
CA GLU A 285 -25.61 -11.81 -0.66
C GLU A 285 -24.57 -12.42 -1.60
N CYS A 286 -23.31 -12.30 -1.23
CA CYS A 286 -22.15 -12.84 -1.91
C CYS A 286 -21.62 -14.05 -1.13
N ILE A 287 -21.60 -15.22 -1.74
CA ILE A 287 -20.94 -16.41 -1.20
C ILE A 287 -19.59 -16.53 -1.91
N ALA A 288 -18.51 -16.41 -1.16
CA ALA A 288 -17.15 -16.59 -1.64
C ALA A 288 -16.41 -17.58 -0.74
N ALA A 289 -15.39 -18.23 -1.29
CA ALA A 289 -14.51 -19.13 -0.56
C ALA A 289 -13.05 -18.80 -0.85
N ASP A 290 -12.25 -18.76 0.19
CA ASP A 290 -10.80 -18.74 0.10
C ASP A 290 -10.30 -20.20 -0.03
N PRO A 291 -9.48 -20.54 -1.05
CA PRO A 291 -8.98 -21.91 -1.22
C PRO A 291 -8.12 -22.41 -0.05
N ASN A 292 -7.60 -21.50 0.77
CA ASN A 292 -6.80 -21.78 1.96
C ASN A 292 -7.58 -21.53 3.26
N ASP A 293 -8.93 -21.48 3.19
CA ASP A 293 -9.85 -21.29 4.33
C ASP A 293 -9.57 -20.02 5.17
N GLY A 294 -9.07 -18.96 4.51
CA GLY A 294 -8.80 -17.66 5.12
C GLY A 294 -10.06 -16.81 5.38
N GLU A 295 -9.92 -15.84 6.30
CA GLU A 295 -10.95 -14.82 6.53
C GLU A 295 -11.11 -13.91 5.30
N LEU A 296 -12.36 -13.57 4.98
CA LEU A 296 -12.71 -12.79 3.79
C LEU A 296 -13.32 -11.43 4.15
N HIS A 297 -12.84 -10.40 3.48
CA HIS A 297 -13.34 -9.03 3.58
C HIS A 297 -14.14 -8.65 2.34
N TYR A 298 -15.29 -8.00 2.54
CA TYR A 298 -16.23 -7.69 1.47
C TYR A 298 -16.43 -6.18 1.37
N ILE A 299 -16.21 -5.63 0.17
CA ILE A 299 -16.44 -4.24 -0.16
C ILE A 299 -17.50 -4.17 -1.24
N TRP A 300 -18.57 -3.44 -0.98
CA TRP A 300 -19.68 -3.26 -1.90
C TRP A 300 -19.69 -1.83 -2.44
N SER A 301 -19.96 -1.68 -3.73
CA SER A 301 -20.05 -0.37 -4.37
C SER A 301 -21.18 -0.30 -5.39
N THR A 302 -21.74 0.90 -5.57
CA THR A 302 -22.80 1.18 -6.53
C THR A 302 -22.77 2.65 -6.94
N GLU A 303 -23.17 2.96 -8.16
CA GLU A 303 -23.24 4.33 -8.65
C GLU A 303 -24.46 5.10 -8.10
N ARG A 304 -25.55 4.38 -7.77
CA ARG A 304 -26.82 4.97 -7.31
C ARG A 304 -27.53 4.06 -6.31
N GLY A 305 -28.32 4.68 -5.44
CA GLY A 305 -28.88 3.99 -4.27
C GLY A 305 -27.90 4.03 -3.09
N GLY A 306 -28.34 3.50 -1.95
CA GLY A 306 -27.53 3.44 -0.73
C GLY A 306 -27.26 2.00 -0.34
N ILE A 307 -26.03 1.67 0.03
CA ILE A 307 -25.68 0.36 0.61
C ILE A 307 -25.57 0.54 2.12
N SER A 308 -26.21 -0.35 2.86
CA SER A 308 -26.14 -0.41 4.33
C SER A 308 -25.86 -1.83 4.80
N GLY A 309 -24.95 -1.97 5.76
CA GLY A 309 -24.45 -3.25 6.25
C GLY A 309 -22.99 -3.48 5.86
N ASN A 310 -22.44 -4.62 6.29
CA ASN A 310 -21.07 -5.03 6.05
C ASN A 310 -20.98 -6.55 5.81
N GLY A 311 -19.83 -7.00 5.30
CA GLY A 311 -19.57 -8.43 5.07
C GLY A 311 -20.29 -9.01 3.86
N ALA A 312 -20.49 -10.33 3.87
CA ALA A 312 -21.04 -11.11 2.76
C ALA A 312 -22.48 -10.74 2.38
N LYS A 313 -23.22 -10.04 3.26
CA LYS A 313 -24.64 -9.73 3.07
C LYS A 313 -24.94 -8.28 3.42
N VAL A 314 -25.47 -7.53 2.47
CA VAL A 314 -25.80 -6.11 2.63
C VAL A 314 -27.20 -5.78 2.13
N THR A 315 -27.74 -4.66 2.57
CA THR A 315 -29.01 -4.13 2.06
C THR A 315 -28.72 -2.97 1.11
N TRP A 316 -29.35 -2.99 -0.07
CA TRP A 316 -29.32 -1.91 -1.03
C TRP A 316 -30.68 -1.21 -1.12
N THR A 317 -30.71 0.10 -0.88
CA THR A 317 -31.89 0.95 -1.04
C THR A 317 -32.08 1.30 -2.51
N LEU A 318 -33.27 0.98 -3.03
CA LEU A 318 -33.54 1.13 -4.45
C LEU A 318 -33.62 2.62 -4.84
N PRO A 319 -32.83 3.08 -5.81
CA PRO A 319 -33.01 4.40 -6.40
C PRO A 319 -34.30 4.46 -7.24
N PRO A 320 -34.75 5.66 -7.66
CA PRO A 320 -35.89 5.81 -8.56
C PRO A 320 -35.76 4.99 -9.84
N SER A 321 -36.89 4.52 -10.39
CA SER A 321 -36.89 3.68 -11.60
C SER A 321 -36.08 4.31 -12.74
N SER A 322 -35.25 3.50 -13.39
CA SER A 322 -34.44 3.90 -14.55
C SER A 322 -34.63 2.91 -15.69
N ALA A 323 -34.51 3.40 -16.92
CA ALA A 323 -34.45 2.53 -18.10
C ALA A 323 -33.13 1.74 -18.15
N GLU A 324 -32.07 2.33 -17.59
CA GLU A 324 -30.76 1.72 -17.44
C GLU A 324 -30.73 0.89 -16.14
N GLY A 325 -30.08 -0.28 -16.18
CA GLY A 325 -29.89 -1.11 -14.99
C GLY A 325 -28.82 -0.50 -14.09
N PHE A 326 -28.96 -0.70 -12.78
CA PHE A 326 -27.96 -0.30 -11.80
C PHE A 326 -26.96 -1.44 -11.64
N VAL A 327 -25.67 -1.14 -11.76
CA VAL A 327 -24.60 -2.10 -11.48
C VAL A 327 -24.22 -1.97 -10.01
N ILE A 328 -24.17 -3.11 -9.32
CA ILE A 328 -23.64 -3.22 -7.98
C ILE A 328 -22.47 -4.19 -8.05
N THR A 329 -21.31 -3.76 -7.56
CA THR A 329 -20.08 -4.54 -7.57
C THR A 329 -19.76 -4.98 -6.15
N VAL A 330 -19.42 -6.25 -5.98
CA VAL A 330 -18.76 -6.75 -4.77
C VAL A 330 -17.30 -7.04 -5.08
N MET A 331 -16.42 -6.64 -4.16
CA MET A 331 -15.01 -7.03 -4.14
C MET A 331 -14.78 -7.85 -2.86
N VAL A 332 -14.22 -9.03 -3.03
CA VAL A 332 -13.86 -9.95 -1.96
C VAL A 332 -12.34 -10.03 -1.90
N ALA A 333 -11.77 -9.69 -0.76
CA ALA A 333 -10.33 -9.77 -0.52
C ALA A 333 -10.04 -10.78 0.60
N ASP A 334 -8.96 -11.53 0.45
CA ASP A 334 -8.39 -12.31 1.55
C ASP A 334 -7.39 -11.46 2.36
N GLY A 335 -6.94 -11.98 3.51
CA GLY A 335 -5.92 -11.34 4.35
C GLY A 335 -4.47 -11.43 3.81
N ARG A 336 -4.29 -11.97 2.59
CA ARG A 336 -3.00 -12.28 1.94
C ARG A 336 -2.83 -11.58 0.59
N GLY A 337 -3.74 -10.65 0.25
CA GLY A 337 -3.67 -9.82 -0.97
C GLY A 337 -4.37 -10.40 -2.20
N GLY A 338 -4.99 -11.59 -2.10
CA GLY A 338 -5.85 -12.13 -3.15
C GLY A 338 -7.18 -11.39 -3.23
N ILE A 339 -7.64 -11.08 -4.45
CA ILE A 339 -8.88 -10.32 -4.69
C ILE A 339 -9.71 -10.99 -5.78
N ALA A 340 -11.03 -11.06 -5.57
CA ALA A 340 -12.02 -11.35 -6.60
C ALA A 340 -13.11 -10.28 -6.62
N SER A 341 -13.72 -10.08 -7.79
CA SER A 341 -14.82 -9.13 -7.94
C SER A 341 -15.88 -9.67 -8.89
N GLU A 342 -17.14 -9.38 -8.58
CA GLU A 342 -18.29 -9.74 -9.41
C GLU A 342 -19.34 -8.61 -9.40
N ASP A 343 -20.03 -8.47 -10.52
CA ASP A 343 -21.07 -7.47 -10.72
C ASP A 343 -22.46 -8.11 -10.80
N VAL A 344 -23.46 -7.43 -10.23
CA VAL A 344 -24.86 -7.72 -10.47
C VAL A 344 -25.57 -6.48 -11.03
N THR A 345 -26.28 -6.67 -12.13
CA THR A 345 -27.13 -5.61 -12.71
C THR A 345 -28.58 -5.76 -12.22
N ILE A 346 -29.15 -4.70 -11.66
CA ILE A 346 -30.52 -4.66 -11.15
C ILE A 346 -31.31 -3.55 -11.85
N LYS A 347 -32.42 -3.88 -12.51
CA LYS A 347 -33.34 -2.92 -13.12
C LYS A 347 -34.53 -2.65 -12.21
N VAL A 348 -34.71 -1.39 -11.81
CA VAL A 348 -35.86 -0.97 -11.00
C VAL A 348 -36.99 -0.49 -11.91
N ARG A 349 -38.15 -1.15 -11.85
CA ARG A 349 -39.33 -0.81 -12.67
C ARG A 349 -40.45 -0.23 -11.81
N SER A 350 -41.03 0.89 -12.25
CA SER A 350 -42.27 1.40 -11.69
C SER A 350 -43.45 0.51 -12.14
N CYS A 351 -44.38 0.26 -11.23
CA CYS A 351 -45.66 -0.35 -11.60
C CYS A 351 -46.49 0.70 -12.33
N PHE A 352 -46.56 0.67 -13.67
CA PHE A 352 -47.65 1.33 -14.38
C PHE A 352 -48.92 0.50 -14.14
N CYS A 353 -49.78 0.96 -13.25
CA CYS A 353 -51.19 0.57 -13.29
C CYS A 353 -51.78 1.18 -14.56
N GLY A 354 -52.02 0.37 -15.59
CA GLY A 354 -52.81 0.78 -16.74
C GLY A 354 -54.20 1.21 -16.28
N GLY A 355 -54.65 2.36 -16.78
CA GLY A 355 -56.05 2.79 -16.73
C GLY A 355 -56.94 1.98 -17.65
#